data_AF-A0A379FV44-F1
#
_entry.id   AF-A0A379FV44-F1
#
_cell.length_a   1.000
_cell.length_b   1.000
_cell.length_c   1.000
_cell.angle_alpha   90.00
_cell.angle_beta   90.00
_cell.angle_gamma   90.00
#
_symmetry.space_group_name_H-M   'P 1'
#
loop_
_entity.id
_entity.type
_entity.pdbx_description
1 polymer ?
#
loop_
_entity_poly.entity_id
_entity_poly.type
_entity_poly.pdbx_seq_one_letter_code
_entity_poly.pdbx_strand_id
1 'polypeptide(L)'
;MNYDKLDFVEAIEELSALHGLDVPYEKGTGSSQIELHQRQNLYQLMEKINQFYCAALSHSSANKAKDYLSQRGLSAEIIEHFSIGFAPAGWDNLLKKIRCKPRKSQTA
;
A
#
# COMPACT_ATOMS: atom_id res chain seq x y z
N MET A 1 -1.67 -0.82 -23.50
CA MET A 1 -1.14 -0.27 -22.23
C MET A 1 -1.33 -1.34 -21.18
N ASN A 2 -0.25 -1.88 -20.61
CA ASN A 2 -0.32 -2.75 -19.44
C ASN A 2 -0.38 -1.82 -18.22
N TYR A 3 -1.58 -1.61 -17.66
CA TYR A 3 -1.80 -0.63 -16.58
C TYR A 3 -1.09 -1.04 -15.28
N ASP A 4 -1.15 -2.34 -14.93
CA ASP A 4 -0.63 -2.84 -13.64
C ASP A 4 0.43 -3.95 -13.76
N LYS A 5 0.88 -4.27 -15.00
CA LYS A 5 1.74 -5.43 -15.30
C LYS A 5 1.22 -6.76 -14.74
N LEU A 6 -0.09 -6.87 -14.53
CA LEU A 6 -0.75 -8.10 -14.10
C LEU A 6 -0.98 -9.02 -15.29
N ASP A 7 -0.85 -10.32 -15.07
CA ASP A 7 -1.30 -11.32 -16.03
C ASP A 7 -2.84 -11.36 -16.09
N PHE A 8 -3.39 -11.92 -17.16
CA PHE A 8 -4.84 -11.94 -17.39
C PHE A 8 -5.64 -12.53 -16.22
N VAL A 9 -5.14 -13.60 -15.60
CA VAL A 9 -5.77 -14.23 -14.44
C VAL A 9 -5.71 -13.31 -13.22
N GLU A 10 -4.56 -12.68 -12.96
CA GLU A 10 -4.37 -11.78 -11.83
C GLU A 10 -5.25 -10.51 -11.95
N ALA A 11 -5.47 -10.02 -13.17
CA ALA A 11 -6.36 -8.90 -13.44
C ALA A 11 -7.83 -9.25 -13.19
N ILE A 12 -8.26 -10.47 -13.54
CA ILE A 12 -9.61 -10.97 -13.23
C ILE A 12 -9.78 -11.12 -11.71
N GLU A 13 -8.78 -11.64 -11.01
CA GLU A 13 -8.77 -11.76 -9.55
C GLU A 13 -8.92 -10.43 -8.85
N GLU A 14 -8.17 -9.41 -9.29
CA GLU A 14 -8.26 -8.08 -8.69
C GLU A 14 -9.63 -7.44 -8.92
N LEU A 15 -10.16 -7.55 -10.14
CA LEU A 15 -11.50 -7.05 -10.47
C LEU A 15 -12.59 -7.78 -9.67
N SER A 16 -12.47 -9.10 -9.54
CA SER A 16 -13.45 -9.89 -8.80
C SER A 16 -13.38 -9.57 -7.30
N ALA A 17 -12.18 -9.38 -6.74
CA ALA A 17 -11.98 -8.96 -5.35
C ALA A 17 -12.57 -7.56 -5.08
N LEU A 18 -12.42 -6.62 -6.02
CA LEU A 18 -13.04 -5.28 -5.92
C LEU A 18 -14.57 -5.33 -5.90
N HIS A 19 -15.17 -6.30 -6.60
CA HIS A 19 -16.62 -6.46 -6.73
C HIS A 19 -17.22 -7.57 -5.84
N GLY A 20 -16.41 -8.26 -5.03
CA GLY A 20 -16.86 -9.35 -4.16
C GLY A 20 -17.37 -10.59 -4.91
N LEU A 21 -16.82 -10.87 -6.10
CA LEU A 21 -17.18 -12.02 -6.93
C LEU A 21 -16.15 -13.16 -6.76
N ASP A 22 -16.65 -14.39 -6.59
CA ASP A 22 -15.82 -15.58 -6.58
C ASP A 22 -15.50 -16.06 -8.01
N VAL A 23 -14.22 -16.30 -8.29
CA VAL A 23 -13.75 -16.81 -9.58
C VAL A 23 -13.46 -18.31 -9.44
N PRO A 24 -14.16 -19.19 -10.19
CA PRO A 24 -13.88 -20.62 -10.16
C PRO A 24 -12.59 -20.93 -10.93
N TYR A 25 -11.66 -21.66 -10.29
CA TYR A 25 -10.43 -22.12 -10.92
C TYR A 25 -10.54 -23.57 -11.40
N GLU A 26 -9.93 -23.87 -12.55
CA GLU A 26 -9.61 -25.24 -12.90
C GLU A 26 -8.44 -25.76 -12.04
N LYS A 27 -8.39 -27.08 -11.80
CA LYS A 27 -7.35 -27.68 -10.98
C LYS A 27 -5.97 -27.38 -11.56
N GLY A 28 -5.20 -26.53 -10.87
CA GLY A 28 -3.79 -26.25 -11.16
C GLY A 28 -3.51 -24.93 -11.90
N THR A 29 -4.52 -24.12 -12.22
CA THR A 29 -4.37 -22.85 -12.96
C THR A 29 -4.56 -21.59 -12.11
N GLY A 30 -4.91 -21.71 -10.82
CA GLY A 30 -5.02 -20.58 -9.90
C GLY A 30 -3.72 -20.26 -9.17
N SER A 31 -3.53 -19.01 -8.75
CA SER A 31 -2.45 -18.62 -7.86
C SER A 31 -2.45 -19.50 -6.61
N SER A 32 -1.27 -19.90 -6.15
CA SER A 32 -1.19 -20.73 -4.94
C SER A 32 -1.75 -19.95 -3.75
N GLN A 33 -2.41 -20.64 -2.80
CA GLN A 33 -2.87 -19.99 -1.56
C GLN A 33 -1.74 -19.23 -0.84
N ILE A 34 -0.49 -19.67 -1.03
CA ILE A 34 0.71 -19.03 -0.51
C ILE A 34 0.95 -17.66 -1.18
N GLU A 35 0.84 -17.55 -2.51
CA GLU A 35 1.00 -16.29 -3.25
C GLU A 35 -0.09 -15.28 -2.90
N LEU A 36 -1.35 -15.72 -2.82
CA LEU A 36 -2.46 -14.86 -2.41
C LEU A 36 -2.25 -14.31 -0.99
N HIS A 37 -1.80 -15.16 -0.06
CA HIS A 37 -1.52 -14.74 1.31
C HIS A 37 -0.33 -13.76 1.40
N GLN A 38 0.69 -13.95 0.55
CA GLN A 38 1.81 -13.02 0.44
C GLN A 38 1.37 -11.66 -0.13
N ARG A 39 0.58 -11.64 -1.20
CA ARG A 39 0.00 -10.40 -1.76
C ARG A 39 -0.82 -9.65 -0.73
N GLN A 40 -1.73 -10.34 -0.02
CA GLN A 40 -2.52 -9.72 1.05
C GLN A 40 -1.65 -9.11 2.15
N ASN A 41 -0.57 -9.78 2.56
CA ASN A 41 0.37 -9.25 3.54
C ASN A 41 1.05 -7.96 3.05
N LEU A 42 1.46 -7.94 1.78
CA LEU A 42 2.05 -6.76 1.14
C LEU A 42 1.08 -5.58 1.09
N TYR A 43 -0.19 -5.80 0.72
CA TYR A 43 -1.20 -4.75 0.73
C TYR A 43 -1.44 -4.20 2.14
N GLN A 44 -1.53 -5.06 3.16
CA GLN A 44 -1.64 -4.62 4.56
C GLN A 44 -0.41 -3.84 5.02
N LEU A 45 0.77 -4.18 4.52
CA LEU A 45 1.99 -3.45 4.80
C LEU A 45 2.00 -2.08 4.12
N MET A 46 1.59 -2.00 2.85
CA MET A 46 1.46 -0.75 2.11
C MET A 46 0.48 0.20 2.78
N GLU A 47 -0.64 -0.31 3.28
CA GLU A 47 -1.62 0.48 4.03
C GLU A 47 -1.01 1.11 5.28
N LYS A 48 -0.22 0.34 6.06
CA LYS A 48 0.51 0.86 7.22
C LYS A 48 1.55 1.92 6.85
N ILE A 49 2.23 1.74 5.71
CA ILE A 49 3.18 2.72 5.17
C ILE A 49 2.46 4.02 4.81
N ASN A 50 1.33 3.91 4.11
CA ASN A 50 0.52 5.05 3.71
C ASN A 50 0.07 5.87 4.92
N GLN A 51 -0.50 5.20 5.93
CA GLN A 51 -0.91 5.84 7.18
C GLN A 51 0.25 6.54 7.91
N PHE A 52 1.44 5.93 7.89
CA PHE A 52 2.63 6.54 8.48
C PHE A 52 3.01 7.86 7.78
N TYR A 53 3.02 7.89 6.45
CA TYR A 53 3.37 9.10 5.72
C TYR A 53 2.29 10.17 5.79
N CYS A 54 1.01 9.79 5.76
CA CYS A 54 -0.10 10.73 5.99
C CYS A 54 0.02 11.38 7.38
N ALA A 55 0.27 10.59 8.43
CA ALA A 55 0.47 11.11 9.78
C ALA A 55 1.73 12.00 9.90
N ALA A 56 2.79 11.68 9.15
CA ALA A 56 4.01 12.48 9.13
C ALA A 56 3.80 13.86 8.48
N LEU A 57 2.84 14.00 7.56
CA LEU A 57 2.48 15.32 7.01
C LEU A 57 1.92 16.24 8.09
N SER A 58 1.25 15.73 9.12
CA SER A 58 0.70 16.55 10.20
C SER A 58 1.77 17.13 11.15
N HIS A 59 2.96 16.54 11.21
CA HIS A 59 4.05 16.97 12.08
C HIS A 59 4.66 18.33 11.68
N SER A 60 5.24 19.03 12.65
CA SER A 60 5.93 20.32 12.45
C SER A 60 7.13 20.23 11.50
N SER A 61 7.78 19.06 11.40
CA SER A 61 8.86 18.81 10.44
C SER A 61 8.40 18.88 8.98
N ALA A 62 7.09 18.78 8.72
CA ALA A 62 6.49 18.83 7.39
C ALA A 62 5.99 20.21 6.99
N ASN A 63 6.22 21.27 7.77
CA ASN A 63 5.72 22.63 7.47
C ASN A 63 6.10 23.10 6.06
N LYS A 64 7.35 22.89 5.63
CA LYS A 64 7.79 23.20 4.26
C LYS A 64 7.00 22.45 3.18
N ALA A 65 6.61 21.21 3.45
CA ALA A 65 5.81 20.41 2.53
C ALA A 65 4.35 20.92 2.49
N LYS A 66 3.77 21.27 3.64
CA LYS A 66 2.43 21.89 3.69
C LYS A 66 2.39 23.22 2.96
N ASP A 67 3.43 24.05 3.12
CA ASP A 67 3.55 25.33 2.41
C ASP A 67 3.60 25.10 0.89
N TYR A 68 4.37 24.10 0.45
CA TYR A 68 4.44 23.72 -0.96
C TYR A 68 3.09 23.25 -1.51
N LEU A 69 2.36 22.41 -0.78
CA LEU A 69 1.03 21.94 -1.19
C LEU A 69 0.02 23.09 -1.25
N SER A 70 0.09 24.01 -0.28
CA SER A 70 -0.76 25.21 -0.24
C SER A 70 -0.46 26.16 -1.39
N GLN A 71 0.82 26.38 -1.72
CA GLN A 71 1.24 27.18 -2.87
C GLN A 71 0.79 26.57 -4.21
N ARG A 72 0.64 25.24 -4.27
CA ARG A 72 0.07 24.52 -5.42
C ARG A 72 -1.45 24.62 -5.51
N GLY A 73 -2.11 25.18 -4.49
CA GLY A 73 -3.57 25.29 -4.43
C GLY A 73 -4.29 23.99 -4.08
N LEU A 74 -3.60 23.03 -3.45
CA LEU A 74 -4.21 21.78 -3.01
C LEU A 74 -4.96 22.02 -1.69
N SER A 75 -6.27 21.77 -1.68
CA SER A 75 -7.09 21.83 -0.47
C SER A 75 -6.81 20.63 0.45
N ALA A 76 -7.14 20.76 1.73
CA ALA A 76 -7.03 19.67 2.70
C ALA A 76 -7.85 18.44 2.28
N GLU A 77 -9.01 18.65 1.67
CA GLU A 77 -9.89 17.59 1.15
C GLU A 77 -9.21 16.76 0.06
N ILE A 78 -8.49 17.42 -0.87
CA ILE A 78 -7.74 16.73 -1.93
C ILE A 78 -6.57 15.97 -1.33
N ILE A 79 -5.87 16.56 -0.36
CA ILE A 79 -4.75 15.91 0.33
C ILE A 79 -5.23 14.63 1.03
N GLU A 80 -6.39 14.68 1.69
CA GLU A 80 -6.98 13.51 2.34
C GLU A 80 -7.48 12.46 1.34
N HIS A 81 -8.21 12.89 0.30
CA HIS A 81 -8.76 11.99 -0.72
C HIS A 81 -7.67 11.19 -1.45
N PHE A 82 -6.57 11.85 -1.78
CA PHE A 82 -5.44 11.21 -2.46
C PHE A 82 -4.40 10.62 -1.49
N SER A 83 -4.67 10.63 -0.17
CA SER A 83 -3.75 10.14 0.87
C SER A 83 -2.33 10.72 0.72
N ILE A 84 -2.22 12.02 0.50
CA ILE A 84 -0.93 12.69 0.32
C ILE A 84 -0.23 12.75 1.68
N GLY A 85 0.97 12.15 1.75
CA GLY A 85 1.80 12.12 2.94
C GLY A 85 3.11 12.90 2.80
N PHE A 86 3.96 12.81 3.83
CA PHE A 86 5.29 13.39 3.85
C PHE A 86 6.33 12.39 4.37
N ALA A 87 7.43 12.23 3.65
CA ALA A 87 8.56 11.43 4.11
C ALA A 87 9.54 12.29 4.93
N PRO A 88 9.63 12.10 6.26
CA PRO A 88 10.52 12.90 7.09
C PRO A 88 11.98 12.59 6.78
N ALA A 89 12.85 13.60 6.97
CA ALA A 89 14.29 13.46 6.78
C ALA A 89 14.88 12.38 7.71
N GLY A 90 15.70 11.50 7.16
CA GLY A 90 16.34 10.39 7.88
C GLY A 90 16.21 9.06 7.12
N TRP A 91 17.20 8.18 7.29
CA TRP A 91 17.31 6.93 6.51
C TRP A 91 16.46 5.77 7.04
N ASP A 92 15.99 5.83 8.30
CA ASP A 92 15.39 4.67 8.99
C ASP A 92 14.04 5.00 9.66
N ASN A 93 13.42 6.13 9.31
CA ASN A 93 12.14 6.53 9.89
C ASN A 93 11.06 5.47 9.67
N LEU A 94 10.94 5.00 8.41
CA LEU A 94 10.00 3.94 8.06
C LEU A 94 10.39 2.60 8.68
N LEU A 95 11.68 2.25 8.61
CA LEU A 95 12.20 1.00 9.17
C LEU A 95 11.96 0.93 10.68
N LYS A 96 12.22 2.00 11.43
CA LYS A 96 11.94 2.10 12.86
C LYS A 96 10.48 1.87 13.19
N LYS A 97 9.55 2.42 12.39
CA LYS A 97 8.11 2.29 12.59
C LYS A 97 7.60 0.89 12.26
N ILE A 98 8.11 0.29 11.19
CA ILE A 98 7.62 -0.97 10.62
C ILE A 98 8.34 -2.19 11.16
N ARG A 99 9.51 -2.04 11.80
CA ARG A 99 10.20 -3.13 12.49
C ARG A 99 9.30 -3.77 13.56
N CYS A 100 8.54 -4.76 13.13
CA CYS A 100 7.68 -5.58 13.96
C CYS A 100 7.99 -7.03 13.61
N LYS A 101 8.80 -7.64 14.49
CA LYS A 101 9.18 -9.05 14.66
C LYS A 101 9.64 -9.86 13.42
N PRO A 102 10.77 -10.61 13.52
CA PRO A 102 11.13 -11.56 12.50
C PRO A 102 9.98 -12.55 12.28
N ARG A 103 9.50 -12.62 11.04
CA ARG A 103 8.55 -13.64 10.59
C ARG A 103 9.24 -14.98 10.80
N LYS A 104 8.85 -15.73 11.83
CA LYS A 104 9.30 -17.12 11.99
C LYS A 104 8.90 -17.83 10.71
N SER A 105 9.90 -18.23 9.93
CA SER A 105 9.74 -19.20 8.86
C SER A 105 9.05 -20.42 9.46
N GLN A 106 7.79 -20.63 9.10
CA GLN A 106 7.17 -21.96 9.20
C GLN A 106 7.92 -22.84 8.20
N THR A 107 9.05 -23.39 8.65
CA THR A 107 9.61 -24.63 8.10
C THR A 107 8.74 -25.75 8.65
N ALA A 108 7.95 -26.34 7.77
CA ALA A 108 7.42 -27.68 7.94
C ALA A 108 8.56 -28.70 7.80
#